data_AF-A0A7Y5PYV7-F1
#
_entry.id   AF-A0A7Y5PYV7-F1
#
_cell.length_a   1.000
_cell.length_b   1.000
_cell.length_c   1.000
_cell.angle_alpha   90.00
_cell.angle_beta   90.00
_cell.angle_gamma   90.00
#
_symmetry.space_group_name_H-M   'P 1'
#
loop_
_entity.id
_entity.type
_entity.pdbx_description
1 polymer ?
#
loop_
_entity_poly.entity_id
_entity_poly.type
_entity_poly.pdbx_seq_one_letter_code
_entity_poly.pdbx_strand_id
1 'polypeptide(L)'
;MPFLPTLAQRSLKARWAALEVHEPTLSGAEAARRLRVTPVELAAARTFDGFRRLGDERTAIASHLCAFGRVVVRAEAPGCALEVAGTFAAPQVRGEQLSFDGPEITLHADLRRWQSTWAFERLGRVRTERGLVAFATDGEAAWTIDLVPGSNRGVLDAFLDVFGELEPRDERPVAPPRACATLEELARDWHATGRSNLLQHLPQPLHPHLLLHPLRLLLTKLLCLRKLVKWLLPQ
;
A
#
# COMPACT_ATOMS: atom_id res chain seq x y z
N MET A 1 12.92 29.68 -6.70
CA MET A 1 14.19 29.08 -7.18
C MET A 1 13.84 27.72 -7.73
N PRO A 2 14.33 27.32 -8.93
CA PRO A 2 14.05 25.99 -9.45
C PRO A 2 14.69 24.93 -8.54
N PHE A 3 13.92 23.92 -8.12
CA PHE A 3 14.44 22.79 -7.39
C PHE A 3 15.50 22.04 -8.23
N LEU A 4 16.68 21.82 -7.66
CA LEU A 4 17.71 20.99 -8.26
C LEU A 4 17.72 19.63 -7.57
N PRO A 5 17.48 18.51 -8.29
CA PRO A 5 17.54 17.19 -7.68
C PRO A 5 18.94 16.91 -7.15
N THR A 6 19.00 16.24 -6.00
CA THR A 6 20.26 15.92 -5.31
C THR A 6 21.12 14.98 -6.16
N LEU A 7 22.44 14.94 -5.91
CA LEU A 7 23.33 13.98 -6.59
C LEU A 7 22.90 12.53 -6.39
N ALA A 8 22.35 12.21 -5.21
CA ALA A 8 21.80 10.89 -4.89
C ALA A 8 20.55 10.58 -5.73
N GLN A 9 19.65 11.54 -5.91
CA GLN A 9 18.46 11.36 -6.76
C GLN A 9 18.84 11.19 -8.23
N ARG A 10 19.81 11.97 -8.74
CA ARG A 10 20.31 11.83 -10.11
C ARG A 10 20.96 10.46 -10.35
N SER A 11 21.73 9.98 -9.39
CA SER A 11 22.36 8.65 -9.50
C SER A 11 21.33 7.52 -9.41
N LEU A 12 20.31 7.65 -8.55
CA LEU A 12 19.21 6.69 -8.48
C LEU A 12 18.38 6.66 -9.77
N LYS A 13 18.07 7.82 -10.35
CA LYS A 13 17.38 7.91 -11.65
C LYS A 13 18.16 7.19 -12.76
N ALA A 14 19.49 7.39 -12.82
CA ALA A 14 20.33 6.71 -13.81
C ALA A 14 20.36 5.19 -13.60
N ARG A 15 20.46 4.72 -12.35
CA ARG A 15 20.40 3.28 -12.02
C ARG A 15 19.04 2.68 -12.36
N TRP A 16 17.96 3.42 -12.14
CA TRP A 16 16.61 3.03 -12.55
C TRP A 16 16.52 2.87 -14.07
N ALA A 17 16.93 3.87 -14.84
CA ALA A 17 16.88 3.82 -16.31
C ALA A 17 17.66 2.61 -16.86
N ALA A 18 18.81 2.29 -16.28
CA ALA A 18 19.55 1.08 -16.65
C ALA A 18 18.79 -0.21 -16.30
N LEU A 19 18.17 -0.28 -15.12
CA LEU A 19 17.39 -1.45 -14.70
C LEU A 19 16.14 -1.66 -15.56
N GLU A 20 15.43 -0.59 -15.90
CA GLU A 20 14.21 -0.63 -16.72
C GLU A 20 14.49 -1.17 -18.13
N VAL A 21 15.66 -0.87 -18.71
CA VAL A 21 16.08 -1.43 -20.00
C VAL A 21 16.31 -2.94 -19.92
N HIS A 22 16.88 -3.43 -18.82
CA HIS A 22 17.22 -4.84 -18.65
C HIS A 22 16.04 -5.69 -18.16
N GLU A 23 15.18 -5.13 -17.30
CA GLU A 23 14.09 -5.83 -16.62
C GLU A 23 12.80 -4.96 -16.64
N PRO A 24 12.20 -4.71 -17.82
CA PRO A 24 11.07 -3.76 -17.98
C PRO A 24 9.77 -4.20 -17.30
N THR A 25 9.74 -5.41 -16.77
CA THR A 25 8.54 -6.03 -16.17
C THR A 25 8.54 -5.99 -14.66
N LEU A 26 9.58 -5.44 -14.03
CA LEU A 26 9.65 -5.35 -12.58
C LEU A 26 8.54 -4.46 -12.04
N SER A 27 7.91 -4.92 -10.95
CA SER A 27 7.09 -4.04 -10.13
C SER A 27 7.96 -2.93 -9.52
N GLY A 28 7.33 -1.79 -9.17
CA GLY A 28 8.05 -0.71 -8.48
C GLY A 28 8.71 -1.18 -7.17
N ALA A 29 8.06 -2.09 -6.45
CA ALA A 29 8.60 -2.70 -5.24
C ALA A 29 9.82 -3.58 -5.50
N GLU A 30 9.80 -4.43 -6.54
CA GLU A 30 10.97 -5.25 -6.91
C GLU A 30 12.13 -4.41 -7.40
N ALA A 31 11.85 -3.40 -8.21
CA ALA A 31 12.85 -2.47 -8.68
C ALA A 31 13.53 -1.76 -7.50
N ALA A 32 12.76 -1.27 -6.54
CA ALA A 32 13.28 -0.63 -5.33
C ALA A 32 14.20 -1.58 -4.54
N ARG A 33 13.76 -2.85 -4.34
CA ARG A 33 14.59 -3.89 -3.71
C ARG A 33 15.90 -4.13 -4.46
N ARG A 34 15.84 -4.21 -5.80
CA ARG A 34 17.03 -4.44 -6.64
C ARG A 34 18.03 -3.28 -6.56
N LEU A 35 17.51 -2.06 -6.48
CA LEU A 35 18.27 -0.82 -6.35
C LEU A 35 18.70 -0.51 -4.91
N ARG A 36 18.25 -1.31 -3.93
CA ARG A 36 18.50 -1.17 -2.49
C ARG A 36 18.02 0.17 -1.94
N VAL A 37 16.82 0.57 -2.33
CA VAL A 37 16.10 1.76 -1.85
C VAL A 37 14.66 1.38 -1.51
N THR A 38 13.94 2.27 -0.85
CA THR A 38 12.50 2.11 -0.64
C THR A 38 11.68 2.47 -1.89
N PRO A 39 10.46 1.93 -2.05
CA PRO A 39 9.56 2.33 -3.12
C PRO A 39 9.30 3.84 -3.21
N VAL A 40 9.15 4.52 -2.07
CA VAL A 40 8.94 5.98 -2.06
C VAL A 40 10.17 6.76 -2.54
N GLU A 41 11.38 6.33 -2.19
CA GLU A 41 12.63 6.95 -2.68
C GLU A 41 12.77 6.76 -4.20
N LEU A 42 12.36 5.60 -4.73
CA LEU A 42 12.33 5.35 -6.16
C LEU A 42 11.29 6.25 -6.87
N ALA A 43 10.11 6.43 -6.28
CA ALA A 43 9.09 7.35 -6.81
C ALA A 43 9.59 8.81 -6.82
N ALA A 44 10.24 9.25 -5.74
CA ALA A 44 10.83 10.58 -5.64
C ALA A 44 11.95 10.82 -6.66
N ALA A 45 12.79 9.81 -6.94
CA ALA A 45 13.79 9.92 -8.01
C ALA A 45 13.18 10.01 -9.43
N ARG A 46 11.90 9.65 -9.57
CA ARG A 46 11.14 9.67 -10.81
C ARG A 46 10.15 10.83 -10.89
N THR A 47 10.24 11.83 -10.00
CA THR A 47 9.40 13.03 -10.13
C THR A 47 9.55 13.66 -11.52
N PHE A 48 8.43 13.91 -12.18
CA PHE A 48 8.30 14.38 -13.57
C PHE A 48 8.75 13.40 -14.65
N ASP A 49 9.05 12.16 -14.29
CA ASP A 49 9.31 11.02 -15.19
C ASP A 49 8.19 9.98 -15.02
N GLY A 50 6.97 10.45 -15.29
CA GLY A 50 5.74 9.68 -15.07
C GLY A 50 5.28 9.60 -13.62
N PHE A 51 5.93 10.25 -12.66
CA PHE A 51 5.47 10.33 -11.26
C PHE A 51 5.28 11.79 -10.82
N ARG A 52 4.19 12.05 -10.12
CA ARG A 52 3.90 13.37 -9.52
C ARG A 52 3.38 13.20 -8.10
N ARG A 53 4.05 13.82 -7.14
CA ARG A 53 3.62 13.83 -5.73
C ARG A 53 2.34 14.63 -5.59
N LEU A 54 1.45 14.16 -4.72
CA LEU A 54 0.27 14.91 -4.30
C LEU A 54 0.53 15.56 -2.94
N GLY A 55 -0.23 16.61 -2.63
CA GLY A 55 -0.18 17.29 -1.34
C GLY A 55 -0.46 16.39 -0.14
N ASP A 56 -0.18 16.91 1.05
CA ASP A 56 -0.23 16.14 2.30
C ASP A 56 -1.67 15.99 2.86
N GLU A 57 -2.69 16.49 2.14
CA GLU A 57 -4.12 16.47 2.50
C GLU A 57 -4.78 15.09 2.30
N ARG A 58 -4.24 14.05 2.94
CA ARG A 58 -4.68 12.64 2.82
C ARG A 58 -6.19 12.43 2.89
N THR A 59 -6.87 13.10 3.81
CA THR A 59 -8.33 13.02 3.93
C THR A 59 -9.04 13.62 2.72
N ALA A 60 -8.58 14.77 2.23
CA ALA A 60 -9.15 15.40 1.03
C ALA A 60 -8.91 14.54 -0.21
N ILE A 61 -7.71 13.97 -0.35
CA ILE A 61 -7.37 13.01 -1.41
C ILE A 61 -8.33 11.81 -1.35
N ALA A 62 -8.49 11.20 -0.17
CA ALA A 62 -9.39 10.07 0.04
C ALA A 62 -10.85 10.39 -0.35
N SER A 63 -11.35 11.58 -0.02
CA SER A 63 -12.70 12.04 -0.38
C SER A 63 -12.98 12.08 -1.88
N HIS A 64 -11.94 12.17 -2.71
CA HIS A 64 -12.09 12.22 -4.17
C HIS A 64 -11.93 10.85 -4.84
N LEU A 65 -11.55 9.79 -4.11
CA LEU A 65 -11.31 8.47 -4.71
C LEU A 65 -12.57 7.85 -5.35
N CYS A 66 -13.76 8.15 -4.85
CA CYS A 66 -15.01 7.68 -5.44
C CYS A 66 -15.29 8.27 -6.84
N ALA A 67 -14.73 9.44 -7.17
CA ALA A 67 -14.93 10.09 -8.46
C ALA A 67 -14.24 9.35 -9.62
N PHE A 68 -13.23 8.50 -9.34
CA PHE A 68 -12.54 7.72 -10.36
C PHE A 68 -13.40 6.64 -11.02
N GLY A 69 -14.59 6.35 -10.47
CA GLY A 69 -15.46 5.30 -10.99
C GLY A 69 -14.83 3.92 -10.78
N ARG A 70 -14.87 3.06 -11.80
CA ARG A 70 -14.32 1.70 -11.70
C ARG A 70 -12.80 1.74 -11.75
N VAL A 71 -12.14 1.12 -10.79
CA VAL A 71 -10.68 1.03 -10.65
C VAL A 71 -10.25 -0.38 -10.28
N VAL A 72 -8.94 -0.64 -10.29
CA VAL A 72 -8.35 -1.82 -9.66
C VAL A 72 -7.48 -1.36 -8.51
N VAL A 73 -7.72 -1.90 -7.31
CA VAL A 73 -6.92 -1.63 -6.11
C VAL A 73 -6.01 -2.82 -5.86
N ARG A 74 -4.73 -2.54 -5.63
CA ARG A 74 -3.69 -3.53 -5.31
C ARG A 74 -3.05 -3.21 -3.98
N ALA A 75 -2.86 -4.24 -3.15
CA ALA A 75 -2.04 -4.17 -1.96
C ALA A 75 -1.11 -5.39 -1.96
N GLU A 76 0.18 -5.14 -1.79
CA GLU A 76 1.21 -6.18 -1.85
C GLU A 76 1.93 -6.28 -0.50
N ALA A 77 2.24 -7.51 -0.12
CA ALA A 77 3.10 -7.86 1.00
C ALA A 77 4.05 -8.99 0.56
N PRO A 78 5.17 -9.22 1.27
CA PRO A 78 6.04 -10.35 0.97
C PRO A 78 5.26 -11.68 0.91
N GLY A 79 5.19 -12.29 -0.27
CA GLY A 79 4.51 -13.55 -0.51
C GLY A 79 2.98 -13.49 -0.65
N CYS A 80 2.37 -12.30 -0.68
CA CYS A 80 0.92 -12.15 -0.86
C CYS A 80 0.59 -10.87 -1.63
N ALA A 81 -0.30 -10.97 -2.61
CA ALA A 81 -0.87 -9.81 -3.29
C ALA A 81 -2.39 -9.93 -3.28
N LEU A 82 -3.06 -8.82 -3.01
CA LEU A 82 -4.49 -8.66 -3.12
C LEU A 82 -4.78 -7.71 -4.28
N GLU A 83 -5.64 -8.14 -5.19
CA GLU A 83 -6.17 -7.30 -6.27
C GLU A 83 -7.70 -7.33 -6.23
N VAL A 84 -8.33 -6.16 -6.21
CA VAL A 84 -9.79 -6.00 -6.18
C VAL A 84 -10.21 -4.96 -7.21
N ALA A 85 -11.11 -5.32 -8.11
CA ALA A 85 -11.68 -4.40 -9.09
C ALA A 85 -13.06 -3.90 -8.63
N GLY A 86 -13.29 -2.58 -8.66
CA GLY A 86 -14.59 -2.02 -8.33
C GLY A 86 -14.63 -0.51 -8.20
N THR A 87 -15.70 0.01 -7.59
CA THR A 87 -15.86 1.42 -7.26
C THR A 87 -15.71 1.67 -5.76
N PHE A 88 -15.07 2.78 -5.37
CA PHE A 88 -15.03 3.21 -3.98
C PHE A 88 -16.40 3.75 -3.52
N ALA A 89 -16.80 3.38 -2.30
CA ALA A 89 -17.85 4.09 -1.59
C ALA A 89 -17.37 5.49 -1.13
N ALA A 90 -18.27 6.29 -0.55
CA ALA A 90 -17.86 7.51 0.14
C ALA A 90 -16.99 7.14 1.36
N PRO A 91 -15.85 7.83 1.59
CA PRO A 91 -15.00 7.52 2.73
C PRO A 91 -15.64 7.95 4.05
N GLN A 92 -15.35 7.20 5.10
CA GLN A 92 -15.58 7.61 6.48
C GLN A 92 -14.24 7.83 7.17
N VAL A 93 -14.11 8.97 7.87
CA VAL A 93 -12.93 9.26 8.69
C VAL A 93 -13.36 9.36 10.15
N ARG A 94 -12.73 8.56 11.01
CA ARG A 94 -12.97 8.52 12.46
C ARG A 94 -11.64 8.65 13.19
N GLY A 95 -11.31 9.88 13.60
CA GLY A 95 -9.97 10.21 14.09
C GLY A 95 -8.93 9.93 13.01
N GLU A 96 -7.97 9.05 13.33
CA GLU A 96 -6.88 8.65 12.41
C GLU A 96 -7.23 7.43 11.53
N GLN A 97 -8.48 6.96 11.55
CA GLN A 97 -8.91 5.81 10.75
C GLN A 97 -9.71 6.27 9.55
N LEU A 98 -9.33 5.80 8.37
CA LEU A 98 -10.06 5.95 7.12
C LEU A 98 -10.66 4.61 6.72
N SER A 99 -11.95 4.58 6.38
CA SER A 99 -12.61 3.42 5.80
C SER A 99 -13.36 3.76 4.52
N PHE A 100 -13.34 2.82 3.59
CA PHE A 100 -14.25 2.72 2.46
C PHE A 100 -15.03 1.42 2.65
N ASP A 101 -16.29 1.53 3.01
CA ASP A 101 -17.15 0.37 3.32
C ASP A 101 -18.13 0.13 2.16
N GLY A 102 -17.58 -0.17 0.98
CA GLY A 102 -18.35 -0.38 -0.25
C GLY A 102 -18.66 -1.86 -0.54
N PRO A 103 -19.66 -2.14 -1.39
CA PRO A 103 -20.01 -3.49 -1.80
C PRO A 103 -18.95 -4.14 -2.72
N GLU A 104 -18.18 -3.32 -3.46
CA GLU A 104 -17.13 -3.81 -4.37
C GLU A 104 -15.72 -3.64 -3.79
N ILE A 105 -15.43 -2.48 -3.21
CA ILE A 105 -14.14 -2.20 -2.57
C ILE A 105 -14.36 -1.91 -1.09
N THR A 106 -13.74 -2.73 -0.25
CA THR A 106 -13.56 -2.47 1.18
C THR A 106 -12.09 -2.19 1.46
N LEU A 107 -11.77 -1.00 1.97
CA LEU A 107 -10.40 -0.60 2.31
C LEU A 107 -10.39 0.14 3.64
N HIS A 108 -9.45 -0.22 4.51
CA HIS A 108 -9.20 0.46 5.77
C HIS A 108 -7.73 0.91 5.83
N ALA A 109 -7.50 2.12 6.29
CA ALA A 109 -6.15 2.68 6.42
C ALA A 109 -6.00 3.48 7.73
N ASP A 110 -4.82 3.37 8.35
CA ASP A 110 -4.40 4.25 9.45
C ASP A 110 -3.70 5.48 8.84
N LEU A 111 -4.32 6.66 8.98
CA LEU A 111 -3.82 7.92 8.45
C LEU A 111 -2.45 8.26 9.03
N ARG A 112 -2.12 7.83 10.26
CA ARG A 112 -0.77 8.05 10.85
C ARG A 112 0.32 7.29 10.09
N ARG A 113 -0.04 6.21 9.39
CA ARG A 113 0.89 5.37 8.64
C ARG A 113 0.95 5.73 7.17
N TRP A 114 -0.08 6.36 6.61
CA TRP A 114 -0.05 6.84 5.24
C TRP A 114 0.84 8.08 5.16
N GLN A 115 2.01 7.99 4.55
CA GLN A 115 2.95 9.12 4.45
C GLN A 115 2.59 10.05 3.30
N SER A 116 2.49 9.51 2.09
CA SER A 116 2.32 10.32 0.87
C SER A 116 1.53 9.59 -0.19
N THR A 117 1.06 10.36 -1.18
CA THR A 117 0.37 9.83 -2.36
C THR A 117 1.00 10.41 -3.60
N TRP A 118 1.08 9.56 -4.62
CA TRP A 118 1.70 9.90 -5.88
C TRP A 118 0.77 9.45 -7.00
N ALA A 119 0.57 10.33 -7.97
CA ALA A 119 0.05 9.91 -9.26
C ALA A 119 1.18 9.32 -10.08
N PHE A 120 0.86 8.27 -10.84
CA PHE A 120 1.79 7.69 -11.79
C PHE A 120 1.17 7.56 -13.17
N GLU A 121 2.05 7.62 -14.17
CA GLU A 121 1.81 7.34 -15.57
C GLU A 121 3.02 6.58 -16.10
N ARG A 122 2.80 5.34 -16.55
CA ARG A 122 3.86 4.48 -17.09
C ARG A 122 3.42 3.79 -18.36
N LEU A 123 4.37 3.58 -19.27
CA LEU A 123 4.15 2.77 -20.46
C LEU A 123 4.01 1.30 -20.04
N GLY A 124 2.79 0.76 -20.04
CA GLY A 124 2.55 -0.66 -19.92
C GLY A 124 2.78 -1.39 -21.25
N ARG A 125 2.73 -2.72 -21.24
CA ARG A 125 2.95 -3.56 -22.44
C ARG A 125 1.95 -3.30 -23.58
N VAL A 126 0.71 -2.99 -23.21
CA VAL A 126 -0.43 -2.86 -24.16
C VAL A 126 -1.03 -1.45 -24.14
N ARG A 127 -0.97 -0.77 -22.98
CA ARG A 127 -1.51 0.56 -22.80
C ARG A 127 -0.68 1.33 -21.77
N THR A 128 -0.71 2.65 -21.85
CA THR A 128 -0.28 3.50 -20.75
C THR A 128 -1.14 3.20 -19.53
N GLU A 129 -0.49 2.89 -18.43
CA GLU A 129 -1.10 2.69 -17.12
C GLU A 129 -1.00 3.98 -16.34
N ARG A 130 -2.13 4.41 -15.79
CA ARG A 130 -2.24 5.64 -15.02
C ARG A 130 -2.95 5.30 -13.71
N GLY A 131 -2.63 6.01 -12.64
CA GLY A 131 -3.19 5.69 -11.35
C GLY A 131 -2.60 6.48 -10.19
N LEU A 132 -2.89 6.00 -8.99
CA LEU A 132 -2.38 6.54 -7.73
C LEU A 132 -1.66 5.44 -6.96
N VAL A 133 -0.63 5.79 -6.22
CA VAL A 133 0.02 4.93 -5.23
C VAL A 133 0.18 5.70 -3.92
N ALA A 134 -0.17 5.06 -2.80
CA ALA A 134 0.13 5.60 -1.48
C ALA A 134 1.30 4.86 -0.86
N PHE A 135 2.20 5.62 -0.25
CA PHE A 135 3.32 5.09 0.50
C PHE A 135 3.07 5.22 2.00
N ALA A 136 3.49 4.20 2.74
CA ALA A 136 3.48 4.22 4.19
C ALA A 136 4.71 4.96 4.75
N THR A 137 4.70 5.27 6.04
CA THR A 137 5.81 5.96 6.73
C THR A 137 7.12 5.18 6.71
N ASP A 138 7.10 3.89 6.40
CA ASP A 138 8.29 3.07 6.21
C ASP A 138 8.79 3.01 4.75
N GLY A 139 8.16 3.78 3.87
CA GLY A 139 8.51 3.91 2.46
C GLY A 139 7.97 2.81 1.56
N GLU A 140 7.29 1.81 2.11
CA GLU A 140 6.64 0.75 1.34
C GLU A 140 5.32 1.21 0.72
N ALA A 141 4.93 0.62 -0.42
CA ALA A 141 3.64 0.90 -1.04
C ALA A 141 2.51 0.29 -0.20
N ALA A 142 1.64 1.13 0.34
CA ALA A 142 0.48 0.71 1.13
C ALA A 142 -0.65 0.18 0.22
N TRP A 143 -0.90 0.88 -0.88
CA TRP A 143 -1.86 0.48 -1.90
C TRP A 143 -1.61 1.22 -3.20
N THR A 144 -2.02 0.60 -4.31
CA THR A 144 -2.01 1.18 -5.66
C THR A 144 -3.42 1.12 -6.23
N ILE A 145 -3.83 2.18 -6.93
CA ILE A 145 -5.11 2.31 -7.62
C ILE A 145 -4.80 2.51 -9.11
N ASP A 146 -5.15 1.52 -9.91
CA ASP A 146 -4.98 1.53 -11.35
C ASP A 146 -6.26 1.94 -12.07
N LEU A 147 -6.13 2.83 -13.05
CA LEU A 147 -7.21 3.15 -13.97
C LEU A 147 -7.39 2.04 -15.00
N VAL A 148 -8.64 1.62 -15.18
CA VAL A 148 -9.06 0.53 -16.06
C VAL A 148 -10.11 1.00 -17.06
N PRO A 149 -10.48 0.20 -18.08
CA PRO A 149 -11.67 0.50 -18.87
C PRO A 149 -12.89 0.67 -17.94
N GLY A 150 -13.53 1.84 -18.00
CA GLY A 150 -14.62 2.22 -17.08
C GLY A 150 -14.22 3.19 -15.97
N SER A 151 -12.94 3.53 -15.82
CA SER A 151 -12.54 4.65 -14.96
C SER A 151 -12.92 5.99 -15.59
N ASN A 152 -13.24 6.97 -14.76
CA ASN A 152 -13.35 8.36 -15.18
C ASN A 152 -11.95 8.96 -15.31
N ARG A 153 -11.35 8.84 -16.49
CA ARG A 153 -9.94 9.24 -16.71
C ARG A 153 -9.68 10.73 -16.53
N GLY A 154 -10.65 11.59 -16.86
CA GLY A 154 -10.51 13.04 -16.69
C GLY A 154 -10.45 13.47 -15.23
N VAL A 155 -10.88 12.61 -14.29
CA VAL A 155 -10.76 12.88 -12.86
C VAL A 155 -9.31 12.91 -12.44
N LEU A 156 -8.43 12.07 -13.00
CA LEU A 156 -7.01 12.09 -12.64
C LEU A 156 -6.36 13.43 -12.99
N ASP A 157 -6.69 13.97 -14.16
CA ASP A 157 -6.15 15.26 -14.62
C ASP A 157 -6.62 16.40 -13.69
N ALA A 158 -7.92 16.45 -13.39
CA ALA A 158 -8.45 17.39 -12.40
C ALA A 158 -7.86 17.17 -10.99
N PHE A 159 -7.58 15.93 -10.60
CA PHE A 159 -6.95 15.59 -9.34
C PHE A 159 -5.54 16.17 -9.25
N LEU A 160 -4.78 16.10 -10.35
CA LEU A 160 -3.43 16.64 -10.45
C LEU A 160 -3.40 18.17 -10.44
N ASP A 161 -4.43 18.82 -10.97
CA ASP A 161 -4.55 20.27 -10.90
C ASP A 161 -4.83 20.77 -9.48
N VAL A 162 -5.64 20.03 -8.71
CA VAL A 162 -6.01 20.39 -7.34
C VAL A 162 -4.94 19.99 -6.32
N PHE A 163 -4.42 18.77 -6.42
CA PHE A 163 -3.55 18.18 -5.39
C PHE A 163 -2.11 18.00 -5.84
N GLY A 164 -1.79 18.12 -7.13
CA GLY A 164 -0.46 17.80 -7.63
C GLY A 164 0.57 18.85 -7.25
N GLU A 165 1.65 18.42 -6.61
CA GLU A 165 2.78 19.30 -6.32
C GLU A 165 3.53 19.65 -7.62
N LEU A 166 4.04 20.88 -7.68
CA LEU A 166 4.79 21.42 -8.82
C LEU A 166 6.30 21.39 -8.61
N GLU A 167 6.76 21.18 -7.39
CA GLU A 167 8.17 21.11 -7.04
C GLU A 167 8.48 19.68 -6.55
N PRO A 168 9.61 19.07 -6.97
CA PRO A 168 10.01 17.80 -6.42
C PRO A 168 10.35 17.91 -4.94
N ARG A 169 10.15 16.80 -4.22
CA ARG A 169 10.48 16.67 -2.80
C ARG A 169 11.48 15.53 -2.65
N ASP A 170 12.50 15.72 -1.82
CA ASP A 170 13.29 14.58 -1.36
C ASP A 170 12.43 13.83 -0.35
N GLU A 171 11.83 12.73 -0.78
CA GLU A 171 10.98 11.90 0.06
C GLU A 171 11.74 10.65 0.49
N ARG A 172 11.72 10.40 1.79
CA ARG A 172 12.40 9.29 2.45
C ARG A 172 11.46 8.63 3.44
N PRO A 173 11.67 7.35 3.76
CA PRO A 173 10.95 6.72 4.86
C PRO A 173 11.17 7.50 6.16
N VAL A 174 10.09 7.78 6.87
CA VAL A 174 10.09 8.45 8.19
C VAL A 174 10.36 7.44 9.31
N ALA A 175 9.98 6.18 9.09
CA ALA A 175 10.17 5.06 10.00
C ALA A 175 11.00 3.97 9.30
N PRO A 176 11.73 3.13 10.05
CA PRO A 176 12.35 1.95 9.44
C PRO A 176 11.27 1.00 8.89
N PRO A 177 11.54 0.26 7.80
CA PRO A 177 10.74 -0.87 7.33
C PRO A 177 10.31 -1.73 8.50
N ARG A 178 8.99 -1.87 8.70
CA ARG A 178 8.53 -2.67 9.83
C ARG A 178 8.83 -4.14 9.52
N ALA A 179 9.65 -4.78 10.36
CA ALA A 179 9.67 -6.23 10.38
C ALA A 179 8.23 -6.70 10.64
N CYS A 180 7.73 -7.61 9.80
CA CYS A 180 6.48 -8.29 10.13
C CYS A 180 6.70 -8.94 11.50
N ALA A 181 5.86 -8.59 12.47
CA ALA A 181 5.95 -9.22 13.78
C ALA A 181 5.94 -10.73 13.57
N THR A 182 6.95 -11.41 14.10
CA THR A 182 7.03 -12.86 13.99
C THR A 182 5.82 -13.46 14.69
N LEU A 183 5.41 -14.65 14.28
CA LEU A 183 4.34 -15.36 14.99
C LEU A 183 4.66 -15.55 16.47
N GLU A 184 5.95 -15.63 16.82
CA GLU A 184 6.45 -15.70 18.19
C GLU A 184 6.30 -14.39 18.94
N GLU A 185 6.55 -13.24 18.30
CA GLU A 185 6.30 -11.92 18.87
C GLU A 185 4.81 -11.67 19.08
N LEU A 186 3.98 -12.01 18.09
CA LEU A 186 2.53 -11.93 18.21
C LEU A 186 1.99 -12.86 19.31
N ALA A 187 2.55 -14.07 19.44
CA ALA A 187 2.20 -14.99 20.52
C ALA A 187 2.68 -14.50 21.89
N ARG A 188 3.87 -13.88 21.97
CA ARG A 188 4.43 -13.34 23.20
C ARG A 188 3.62 -12.15 23.71
N ASP A 189 3.25 -11.23 22.81
CA ASP A 189 2.33 -10.13 23.13
C ASP A 189 0.97 -10.66 23.57
N TRP A 190 0.44 -11.69 22.88
CA TRP A 190 -0.80 -12.36 23.26
C TRP A 190 -0.76 -12.93 24.69
N HIS A 191 0.36 -13.52 25.10
CA HIS A 191 0.54 -14.04 26.44
C HIS A 191 0.82 -12.95 27.49
N ALA A 192 1.55 -11.90 27.12
CA ALA A 192 1.94 -10.81 28.02
C ALA A 192 0.78 -9.87 28.36
N THR A 193 -0.15 -9.63 27.43
CA THR A 193 -1.25 -8.66 27.63
C THR A 193 -2.41 -9.20 28.47
N GLY A 194 -2.43 -10.52 28.73
CA GLY A 194 -3.54 -11.19 29.40
C GLY A 194 -4.83 -11.18 28.57
N ARG A 195 -5.64 -12.24 28.66
CA ARG A 195 -6.91 -12.37 27.92
C ARG A 195 -7.92 -11.23 28.19
N SER A 196 -7.73 -10.47 29.27
CA SER A 196 -8.71 -9.54 29.85
C SER A 196 -8.67 -8.12 29.27
N ASN A 197 -7.54 -7.66 28.72
CA ASN A 197 -7.37 -6.25 28.28
C ASN A 197 -7.50 -6.03 26.76
N LEU A 198 -7.66 -7.10 25.98
CA LEU A 198 -7.72 -7.01 24.52
C LEU A 198 -8.92 -6.19 24.01
N LEU A 199 -10.09 -6.30 24.62
CA LEU A 199 -11.28 -5.55 24.18
C LEU A 199 -11.18 -4.04 24.43
N GLN A 200 -10.27 -3.60 25.31
CA GLN A 200 -10.09 -2.20 25.68
C GLN A 200 -9.04 -1.48 24.82
N HIS A 201 -8.16 -2.23 24.15
CA HIS A 201 -7.11 -1.69 23.27
C HIS A 201 -7.39 -1.89 21.78
N LEU A 202 -8.48 -2.58 21.43
CA LEU A 202 -8.92 -2.71 20.05
C LEU A 202 -9.67 -1.42 19.64
N PRO A 203 -9.27 -0.73 18.55
CA PRO A 203 -10.03 0.42 18.06
C PRO A 203 -11.42 -0.05 17.63
N GLN A 204 -12.43 0.40 18.37
CA GLN A 204 -13.83 0.19 18.04
C GLN A 204 -14.22 1.05 16.83
N PRO A 205 -15.11 0.59 15.94
CA PRO A 205 -15.81 -0.70 15.98
C PRO A 205 -15.14 -1.75 15.07
N LEU A 206 -14.83 -2.92 15.64
CA LEU A 206 -14.41 -4.09 14.86
C LEU A 206 -15.65 -4.84 14.36
N HIS A 207 -15.76 -5.01 13.04
CA HIS A 207 -16.72 -5.95 12.48
C HIS A 207 -16.30 -7.42 12.77
N PRO A 208 -17.26 -8.35 12.95
CA PRO A 208 -17.02 -9.73 13.38
C PRO A 208 -16.16 -10.58 12.42
N HIS A 209 -15.89 -10.13 11.19
CA HIS A 209 -15.03 -10.85 10.25
C HIS A 209 -13.53 -10.77 10.57
N LEU A 210 -13.08 -9.77 11.35
CA LEU A 210 -11.67 -9.63 11.76
C LEU A 210 -11.26 -10.59 12.90
N LEU A 211 -12.23 -11.13 13.64
CA LEU A 211 -11.98 -12.20 14.62
C LEU A 211 -11.77 -13.57 13.96
N LEU A 212 -12.29 -13.76 12.74
CA LEU A 212 -12.25 -15.05 12.06
C LEU A 212 -10.89 -15.38 11.46
N HIS A 213 -10.04 -14.40 11.13
CA HIS A 213 -8.74 -14.67 10.49
C HIS A 213 -7.70 -15.31 11.44
N PRO A 214 -7.48 -14.80 12.68
CA PRO A 214 -6.60 -15.47 13.63
C PRO A 214 -7.17 -16.83 14.10
N LEU A 215 -8.50 -16.95 14.23
CA LEU A 215 -9.16 -18.21 14.56
C LEU A 215 -9.07 -19.24 13.42
N ARG A 216 -9.17 -18.82 12.15
CA ARG A 216 -8.99 -19.70 10.98
C ARG A 216 -7.57 -20.26 10.92
N LEU A 217 -6.55 -19.42 11.11
CA LEU A 217 -5.16 -19.86 11.09
C LEU A 217 -4.83 -20.81 12.25
N LEU A 218 -5.42 -20.60 13.42
CA LEU A 218 -5.34 -21.53 14.56
C LEU A 218 -6.02 -22.87 14.24
N LEU A 219 -7.21 -22.84 13.63
CA LEU A 219 -7.95 -24.04 13.21
C LEU A 219 -7.22 -24.83 12.12
N THR A 220 -6.62 -24.15 11.12
CA THR A 220 -5.85 -24.81 10.05
C THR A 220 -4.59 -25.46 10.62
N LYS A 221 -3.89 -24.83 11.56
CA LYS A 221 -2.72 -25.43 12.23
C LYS A 221 -3.10 -26.58 13.16
N LEU A 222 -4.21 -26.48 13.91
CA LEU A 222 -4.71 -27.57 14.75
C LEU A 222 -5.15 -28.78 13.92
N LEU A 223 -5.75 -28.56 12.74
CA LEU A 223 -6.13 -29.64 11.81
C LEU A 223 -4.92 -30.30 11.13
N CYS A 224 -3.87 -29.54 10.80
CA CYS A 224 -2.62 -30.08 10.28
C CYS A 224 -1.87 -30.90 11.34
N LEU A 225 -1.82 -30.44 12.59
CA LEU A 225 -1.23 -31.19 13.70
C LEU A 225 -1.99 -32.50 13.99
N ARG A 226 -3.32 -32.52 13.85
CA ARG A 226 -4.13 -33.73 14.03
C ARG A 226 -3.90 -34.79 12.94
N LYS A 227 -3.53 -34.37 11.72
CA LYS A 227 -3.12 -35.29 10.63
C LYS A 227 -1.69 -35.81 10.82
N LEU A 228 -0.77 -35.00 11.36
CA LEU A 228 0.60 -35.40 11.68
C LEU A 228 0.66 -36.40 12.86
N VAL A 229 -0.16 -36.21 13.90
CA VAL A 229 -0.22 -37.14 15.04
C VAL A 229 -0.80 -38.52 14.66
N LYS A 230 -1.67 -38.59 13.65
CA LYS A 230 -2.16 -39.88 13.10
C LYS A 230 -1.12 -40.64 12.26
N TRP A 231 -0.03 -39.99 11.85
CA TRP A 231 1.04 -40.59 11.06
C TRP A 231 2.25 -41.02 11.91
N LEU A 232 2.37 -40.51 13.14
CA LEU A 232 3.50 -40.73 14.05
C LEU A 232 3.21 -41.70 15.21
N LEU A 233 2.03 -42.32 15.23
CA LEU A 233 1.69 -43.40 16.14
C LEU A 233 1.54 -44.70 15.33
N PRO A 234 2.42 -45.70 15.49
CA PRO A 234 2.15 -47.03 14.98
C PRO A 234 0.91 -47.61 15.69
N GLN A 235 0.09 -48.36 14.95
CA GLN A 235 -1.08 -49.06 15.51
C GLN A 235 -0.67 -50.03 16.62
#